data_AF-A0A177GC66-F1
#
_entry.id   AF-A0A177GC66-F1
#
_cell.length_a   1.000
_cell.length_b   1.000
_cell.length_c   1.000
_cell.angle_alpha   90.00
_cell.angle_beta   90.00
_cell.angle_gamma   90.00
#
_symmetry.space_group_name_H-M   'P 1'
#
loop_
_entity.id
_entity.type
_entity.pdbx_description
1 polymer ?
#
loop_
_entity_poly.entity_id
_entity_poly.type
_entity_poly.pdbx_seq_one_letter_code
_entity_poly.pdbx_strand_id
1 'polypeptide(L)'
;MSSPAIPQTHSASSDPDHIRDRLPFLRRRGLMTRGIRAFLESRGHMEVETPYAVPTPGEEVHLHPFHTVRETPQGEQENLFLHTSPEFAMKRIVAATGLPVFQFARVWRNGEKSALHAPEFTMLEWYHPGIGLDGLMDETEALVRAVLPPRLEHTGPGLDQTLDIQSPFERLTMEEAFRVHASVDLLPTEGDATALAQAAGCTLRAGENWEDLFFRLLLERVEPAIGRVRPTFLTHWPASQAALARRDPTDPRVALRFELYASGMELANAFEELTDAAEQRRRFLN
;
A
#
# COMPACT_ATOMS: atom_id res chain seq x y z
N MET A 1 -19.66 -40.01 22.33
CA MET A 1 -20.83 -39.59 21.56
C MET A 1 -20.33 -38.70 20.44
N SER A 2 -20.57 -39.13 19.20
CA SER A 2 -19.99 -38.56 17.98
C SER A 2 -20.48 -37.12 17.74
N SER A 3 -19.55 -36.21 17.46
CA SER A 3 -19.89 -34.88 16.93
C SER A 3 -20.51 -35.03 15.53
N PRO A 4 -21.59 -34.29 15.20
CA PRO A 4 -22.17 -34.32 13.87
C PRO A 4 -21.25 -33.54 12.91
N ALA A 5 -20.97 -34.14 11.76
CA ALA A 5 -20.24 -33.52 10.67
C ALA A 5 -21.07 -32.38 10.05
N ILE A 6 -20.44 -31.23 9.84
CA ILE A 6 -20.99 -30.11 9.05
C ILE A 6 -20.90 -30.52 7.57
N PRO A 7 -21.99 -30.46 6.80
CA PRO A 7 -21.94 -30.79 5.38
C PRO A 7 -21.19 -29.70 4.62
N GLN A 8 -20.02 -30.03 4.09
CA GLN A 8 -19.33 -29.18 3.11
C GLN A 8 -20.05 -29.29 1.77
N THR A 9 -20.89 -28.31 1.45
CA THR A 9 -21.36 -28.11 0.08
C THR A 9 -20.39 -27.19 -0.66
N HIS A 10 -19.25 -27.73 -1.06
CA HIS A 10 -18.45 -27.13 -2.13
C HIS A 10 -19.04 -27.62 -3.46
N SER A 11 -19.69 -26.70 -4.18
CA SER A 11 -20.04 -26.90 -5.59
C SER A 11 -18.75 -27.15 -6.36
N ALA A 12 -18.58 -28.36 -6.87
CA ALA A 12 -17.41 -28.78 -7.63
C ALA A 12 -17.53 -28.27 -9.07
N SER A 13 -17.28 -26.98 -9.31
CA SER A 13 -17.01 -26.51 -10.68
C SER A 13 -15.62 -26.99 -11.09
N SER A 14 -15.48 -27.52 -12.30
CA SER A 14 -14.17 -27.87 -12.83
C SER A 14 -13.27 -26.62 -12.92
N ASP A 15 -11.96 -26.78 -12.76
CA ASP A 15 -10.99 -25.66 -12.87
C ASP A 15 -11.14 -24.84 -14.18
N PRO A 16 -11.40 -25.47 -15.35
CA PRO A 16 -11.70 -24.73 -16.58
C PRO A 16 -12.95 -23.84 -16.53
N ASP A 17 -14.01 -24.26 -15.85
CA ASP A 17 -15.24 -23.48 -15.75
C ASP A 17 -15.03 -22.25 -14.85
N HIS A 18 -14.31 -22.42 -13.73
CA HIS A 18 -13.92 -21.32 -12.85
C HIS A 18 -13.03 -20.29 -13.54
N ILE A 19 -12.08 -20.75 -14.38
CA ILE A 19 -11.25 -19.85 -15.19
C ILE A 19 -12.11 -19.09 -16.21
N ARG A 20 -13.08 -19.77 -16.85
CA ARG A 20 -13.98 -19.14 -17.83
C ARG A 20 -14.83 -18.04 -17.19
N ASP A 21 -15.32 -18.28 -15.98
CA ASP A 21 -16.09 -17.29 -15.21
C ASP A 21 -15.26 -16.04 -14.86
N ARG A 22 -13.93 -16.19 -14.76
CA ARG A 22 -13.01 -15.08 -14.50
C ARG A 22 -12.56 -14.31 -15.75
N LEU A 23 -12.91 -14.77 -16.95
CA LEU A 23 -12.44 -14.17 -18.21
C LEU A 23 -12.71 -12.65 -18.33
N PRO A 24 -13.86 -12.10 -17.90
CA PRO A 24 -14.07 -10.64 -17.92
C PRO A 24 -13.05 -9.87 -17.07
N PHE A 25 -12.70 -10.40 -15.88
CA PHE A 25 -11.70 -9.79 -15.00
C PHE A 25 -10.29 -9.89 -15.58
N LEU A 26 -9.94 -11.03 -16.19
CA LEU A 26 -8.64 -11.20 -16.88
C LEU A 26 -8.48 -10.22 -18.03
N ARG A 27 -9.54 -10.00 -18.83
CA ARG A 27 -9.56 -9.00 -19.91
C ARG A 27 -9.40 -7.58 -19.38
N ARG A 28 -10.15 -7.22 -18.33
CA ARG A 28 -10.04 -5.90 -17.66
C ARG A 28 -8.64 -5.66 -17.12
N ARG A 29 -8.06 -6.64 -16.43
CA ARG A 29 -6.67 -6.60 -15.95
C ARG A 29 -5.70 -6.32 -17.10
N GLY A 30 -5.81 -7.05 -18.21
CA GLY A 30 -4.95 -6.83 -19.38
C GLY A 30 -5.12 -5.44 -20.02
N LEU A 31 -6.35 -4.90 -20.05
CA LEU A 31 -6.63 -3.54 -20.50
C LEU A 31 -6.01 -2.49 -19.57
N MET A 32 -6.21 -2.62 -18.26
CA MET A 32 -5.65 -1.73 -17.25
C MET A 32 -4.13 -1.71 -17.32
N THR A 33 -3.46 -2.87 -17.36
CA THR A 33 -1.99 -2.93 -17.47
C THR A 33 -1.47 -2.19 -18.70
N ARG A 34 -2.11 -2.34 -19.87
CA ARG A 34 -1.72 -1.59 -21.08
C ARG A 34 -1.99 -0.08 -20.95
N GLY A 35 -3.13 0.29 -20.37
CA GLY A 35 -3.50 1.69 -20.15
C GLY A 35 -2.53 2.41 -19.20
N ILE A 36 -2.15 1.75 -18.11
CA ILE A 36 -1.17 2.26 -17.14
C ILE A 36 0.20 2.45 -17.82
N ARG A 37 0.70 1.47 -18.59
CA ARG A 37 1.96 1.62 -19.34
C ARG A 37 1.91 2.84 -20.25
N ALA A 38 0.88 2.93 -21.10
CA ALA A 38 0.72 4.05 -22.02
C ALA A 38 0.63 5.40 -21.27
N PHE A 39 -0.05 5.44 -20.13
CA PHE A 39 -0.15 6.63 -19.30
C PHE A 39 1.22 7.10 -18.79
N LEU A 40 2.01 6.20 -18.23
CA LEU A 40 3.32 6.49 -17.64
C LEU A 40 4.35 6.83 -18.73
N GLU A 41 4.41 6.04 -19.80
CA GLU A 41 5.29 6.29 -20.96
C GLU A 41 4.99 7.64 -21.62
N SER A 42 3.71 8.01 -21.77
CA SER A 42 3.32 9.31 -22.33
C SER A 42 3.77 10.51 -21.47
N ARG A 43 4.12 10.25 -20.19
CA ARG A 43 4.66 11.23 -19.24
C ARG A 43 6.17 11.12 -19.06
N GLY A 44 6.84 10.32 -19.90
CA GLY A 44 8.29 10.20 -19.91
C GLY A 44 8.86 9.21 -18.91
N HIS A 45 8.03 8.44 -18.21
CA HIS A 45 8.52 7.37 -17.34
C HIS A 45 9.07 6.21 -18.18
N MET A 46 10.24 5.70 -17.81
CA MET A 46 10.86 4.54 -18.43
C MET A 46 10.47 3.25 -17.69
N GLU A 47 9.92 2.25 -18.39
CA GLU A 47 9.69 0.93 -17.79
C GLU A 47 11.04 0.26 -17.53
N VAL A 48 11.24 -0.25 -16.32
CA VAL A 48 12.44 -0.98 -15.90
C VAL A 48 12.07 -2.35 -15.34
N GLU A 49 13.06 -3.24 -15.26
CA GLU A 49 12.94 -4.51 -14.53
C GLU A 49 14.11 -4.66 -13.58
N THR A 50 13.80 -4.97 -12.32
CA THR A 50 14.78 -5.17 -11.25
C THR A 50 14.81 -6.64 -10.79
N PRO A 51 15.91 -7.12 -10.17
CA PRO A 51 16.01 -8.50 -9.69
C PRO A 51 14.94 -8.85 -8.66
N TYR A 52 14.29 -10.00 -8.83
CA TYR A 52 13.26 -10.52 -7.92
C TYR A 52 13.82 -11.28 -6.71
N ALA A 53 14.94 -11.97 -6.88
CA ALA A 53 15.66 -12.67 -5.81
C ALA A 53 16.85 -11.81 -5.37
N VAL A 54 16.81 -11.32 -4.14
CA VAL A 54 17.74 -10.32 -3.60
C VAL A 54 18.41 -10.82 -2.33
N PRO A 55 19.66 -10.41 -2.05
CA PRO A 55 20.36 -10.81 -0.82
C PRO A 55 19.77 -10.14 0.43
N THR A 56 19.13 -8.99 0.27
CA THR A 56 18.47 -8.23 1.34
C THR A 56 17.12 -7.76 0.81
N PRO A 57 16.00 -8.20 1.41
CA PRO A 57 14.66 -7.72 1.06
C PRO A 57 14.43 -6.29 1.59
N GLY A 58 13.26 -5.71 1.29
CA GLY A 58 12.83 -4.43 1.88
C GLY A 58 12.81 -4.48 3.41
N GLU A 59 13.01 -3.32 4.06
CA GLU A 59 13.08 -3.16 5.52
C GLU A 59 11.72 -2.73 6.09
N GLU A 60 10.68 -3.55 5.86
CA GLU A 60 9.34 -3.32 6.39
C GLU A 60 9.08 -4.23 7.60
N VAL A 61 8.90 -3.64 8.78
CA VAL A 61 8.71 -4.32 10.07
C VAL A 61 7.61 -5.39 10.04
N HIS A 62 6.55 -5.13 9.27
CA HIS A 62 5.35 -5.97 9.22
C HIS A 62 5.32 -6.94 8.03
N LEU A 63 6.38 -6.99 7.21
CA LEU A 63 6.44 -7.87 6.04
C LEU A 63 7.45 -9.00 6.24
N HIS A 64 7.02 -10.22 5.92
CA HIS A 64 7.91 -11.38 5.95
C HIS A 64 8.26 -11.83 4.53
N PRO A 65 9.54 -11.88 4.15
CA PRO A 65 9.95 -12.33 2.83
C PRO A 65 9.86 -13.86 2.69
N PHE A 66 9.71 -14.34 1.46
CA PHE A 66 9.99 -15.74 1.15
C PHE A 66 11.49 -15.96 1.01
N HIS A 67 12.00 -17.05 1.59
CA HIS A 67 13.40 -17.44 1.48
C HIS A 67 13.61 -18.41 0.31
N THR A 68 14.74 -18.29 -0.39
CA THR A 68 15.16 -19.19 -1.46
C THR A 68 16.67 -19.36 -1.46
N VAL A 69 17.16 -20.35 -2.20
CA VAL A 69 18.60 -20.64 -2.34
C VAL A 69 18.96 -20.70 -3.81
N ARG A 70 20.02 -20.00 -4.20
CA ARG A 70 20.62 -20.10 -5.53
C ARG A 70 21.86 -20.97 -5.45
N GLU A 71 21.92 -22.00 -6.30
CA GLU A 71 23.16 -22.77 -6.53
C GLU A 71 23.99 -22.10 -7.63
N THR A 72 25.26 -21.87 -7.36
CA THR A 72 26.20 -21.30 -8.34
C THR A 72 26.80 -22.40 -9.22
N PRO A 73 27.37 -22.06 -10.40
CA PRO A 73 28.09 -23.02 -11.22
C PRO A 73 29.26 -23.72 -10.51
N GLN A 74 29.78 -23.12 -9.43
CA GLN A 74 30.87 -23.66 -8.60
C GLN A 74 30.36 -24.63 -7.51
N GLY A 75 29.04 -24.84 -7.41
CA GLY A 75 28.42 -25.69 -6.39
C GLY A 75 28.26 -24.98 -5.03
N GLU A 76 28.44 -23.67 -4.97
CA GLU A 76 28.19 -22.89 -3.76
C GLU A 76 26.70 -22.55 -3.66
N GLN A 77 26.21 -22.40 -2.44
CA GLN A 77 24.82 -21.99 -2.16
C GLN A 77 24.78 -20.57 -1.63
N GLU A 78 23.89 -19.77 -2.18
CA GLU A 78 23.61 -18.42 -1.75
C GLU A 78 22.18 -18.30 -1.24
N ASN A 79 22.02 -17.79 -0.02
CA ASN A 79 20.72 -17.49 0.56
C ASN A 79 20.19 -16.17 -0.03
N LEU A 80 18.98 -16.21 -0.55
CA LEU A 80 18.30 -15.08 -1.16
C LEU A 80 16.87 -14.98 -0.63
N PHE A 81 16.26 -13.84 -0.89
CA PHE A 81 14.87 -13.56 -0.57
C PHE A 81 14.13 -13.16 -1.83
N LEU A 82 12.89 -13.62 -2.00
CA LEU A 82 11.99 -13.01 -2.96
C LEU A 82 11.58 -11.64 -2.42
N HIS A 83 11.75 -10.60 -3.21
CA HIS A 83 11.53 -9.23 -2.74
C HIS A 83 10.05 -8.97 -2.37
N THR A 84 9.84 -8.11 -1.39
CA THR A 84 8.51 -7.65 -0.94
C THR A 84 8.02 -6.43 -1.73
N SER A 85 8.95 -5.71 -2.34
CA SER A 85 8.79 -4.61 -3.30
C SER A 85 10.11 -4.40 -4.07
N PRO A 86 10.09 -3.85 -5.31
CA PRO A 86 11.28 -3.46 -6.07
C PRO A 86 11.97 -2.17 -5.56
N GLU A 87 11.48 -1.54 -4.49
CA GLU A 87 11.83 -0.22 -3.97
C GLU A 87 13.33 0.09 -3.98
N PHE A 88 14.14 -0.68 -3.25
CA PHE A 88 15.57 -0.40 -3.15
C PHE A 88 16.29 -0.51 -4.50
N ALA A 89 15.90 -1.45 -5.35
CA ALA A 89 16.52 -1.60 -6.66
C ALA A 89 16.13 -0.43 -7.59
N MET A 90 14.88 0.01 -7.56
CA MET A 90 14.41 1.14 -8.35
C MET A 90 15.02 2.47 -7.87
N LYS A 91 15.12 2.70 -6.56
CA LYS A 91 15.81 3.88 -6.00
C LYS A 91 17.25 3.99 -6.48
N ARG A 92 17.96 2.88 -6.63
CA ARG A 92 19.33 2.87 -7.18
C ARG A 92 19.37 3.31 -8.65
N ILE A 93 18.39 2.90 -9.46
CA ILE A 93 18.26 3.35 -10.85
C ILE A 93 17.99 4.85 -10.88
N VAL A 94 17.04 5.33 -10.09
CA VAL A 94 16.70 6.74 -9.99
C VAL A 94 17.91 7.56 -9.55
N ALA A 95 18.62 7.15 -8.50
CA ALA A 95 19.81 7.84 -8.01
C ALA A 95 20.94 7.89 -9.06
N ALA A 96 21.08 6.86 -9.89
CA ALA A 96 22.11 6.80 -10.91
C ALA A 96 21.76 7.58 -12.20
N THR A 97 20.48 7.70 -12.53
CA THR A 97 20.02 8.22 -13.82
C THR A 97 19.31 9.57 -13.73
N GLY A 98 18.70 9.89 -12.59
CA GLY A 98 17.81 11.04 -12.42
C GLY A 98 16.52 10.95 -13.24
N LEU A 99 16.19 9.79 -13.81
CA LEU A 99 15.04 9.61 -14.68
C LEU A 99 13.80 9.14 -13.91
N PRO A 100 12.60 9.55 -14.33
CA PRO A 100 11.36 8.91 -13.89
C PRO A 100 11.27 7.48 -14.44
N VAL A 101 10.94 6.53 -13.57
CA VAL A 101 10.91 5.09 -13.90
C VAL A 101 9.70 4.41 -13.29
N PHE A 102 9.24 3.32 -13.90
CA PHE A 102 8.20 2.47 -13.34
C PHE A 102 8.45 0.98 -13.58
N GLN A 103 7.85 0.12 -12.77
CA GLN A 103 7.92 -1.32 -12.94
C GLN A 103 6.58 -1.97 -12.54
N PHE A 104 6.12 -2.92 -13.36
CA PHE A 104 5.16 -3.93 -12.94
C PHE A 104 5.90 -5.11 -12.31
N ALA A 105 6.09 -5.07 -11.00
CA ALA A 105 6.82 -6.11 -10.29
C ALA A 105 5.89 -7.23 -9.84
N ARG A 106 6.34 -8.48 -10.00
CA ARG A 106 5.82 -9.58 -9.17
C ARG A 106 6.47 -9.46 -7.79
N VAL A 107 5.68 -9.48 -6.73
CA VAL A 107 6.14 -9.36 -5.34
C VAL A 107 5.57 -10.49 -4.50
N TRP A 108 6.29 -10.85 -3.43
CA TRP A 108 5.91 -11.95 -2.55
C TRP A 108 5.96 -11.52 -1.08
N ARG A 109 4.90 -11.83 -0.33
CA ARG A 109 4.77 -11.53 1.09
C ARG A 109 4.27 -12.76 1.82
N ASN A 110 5.12 -13.31 2.68
CA ASN A 110 4.87 -14.53 3.42
C ASN A 110 3.93 -14.26 4.61
N GLY A 111 2.94 -15.11 4.82
CA GLY A 111 1.92 -14.95 5.87
C GLY A 111 0.66 -14.20 5.44
N GLU A 112 0.69 -13.49 4.31
CA GLU A 112 -0.49 -12.79 3.78
C GLU A 112 -1.46 -13.77 3.09
N LYS A 113 -2.66 -13.94 3.66
CA LYS A 113 -3.76 -14.68 3.03
C LYS A 113 -5.13 -14.22 3.52
N SER A 114 -5.86 -13.50 2.67
CA SER A 114 -7.25 -13.11 2.93
C SER A 114 -7.99 -12.88 1.60
N ALA A 115 -9.21 -12.33 1.65
CA ALA A 115 -9.96 -11.96 0.44
C ALA A 115 -9.26 -10.86 -0.38
N LEU A 116 -8.46 -10.01 0.28
CA LEU A 116 -7.75 -8.88 -0.35
C LEU A 116 -6.23 -9.09 -0.43
N HIS A 117 -5.70 -10.14 0.20
CA HIS A 117 -4.25 -10.37 0.31
C HIS A 117 -3.90 -11.74 -0.25
N ALA A 118 -3.04 -11.76 -1.28
CA ALA A 118 -2.46 -12.96 -1.85
C ALA A 118 -0.95 -12.95 -1.58
N PRO A 119 -0.34 -14.10 -1.24
CA PRO A 119 1.09 -14.16 -0.92
C PRO A 119 1.99 -13.85 -2.12
N GLU A 120 1.43 -13.88 -3.33
CA GLU A 120 2.05 -13.45 -4.58
C GLU A 120 1.09 -12.52 -5.30
N PHE A 121 1.53 -11.32 -5.68
CA PHE A 121 0.71 -10.36 -6.41
C PHE A 121 1.55 -9.43 -7.29
N THR A 122 0.87 -8.68 -8.16
CA THR A 122 1.53 -7.70 -9.03
C THR A 122 1.38 -6.31 -8.43
N MET A 123 2.51 -5.65 -8.24
CA MET A 123 2.61 -4.28 -7.79
C MET A 123 3.02 -3.40 -8.98
N LEU A 124 2.39 -2.24 -9.10
CA LEU A 124 2.93 -1.14 -9.88
C LEU A 124 3.70 -0.26 -8.91
N GLU A 125 4.97 -0.01 -9.20
CA GLU A 125 5.77 0.97 -8.47
C GLU A 125 6.38 1.95 -9.48
N TRP A 126 6.41 3.24 -9.13
CA TRP A 126 7.01 4.26 -9.98
C TRP A 126 7.64 5.38 -9.15
N TYR A 127 8.65 6.02 -9.73
CA TYR A 127 9.39 7.12 -9.14
C TYR A 127 9.43 8.28 -10.10
N HIS A 128 9.26 9.48 -9.56
CA HIS A 128 9.29 10.71 -10.35
C HIS A 128 10.18 11.73 -9.64
N PRO A 129 11.45 11.87 -10.06
CA PRO A 129 12.36 12.85 -9.46
C PRO A 129 11.85 14.28 -9.61
N GLY A 130 11.90 15.04 -8.51
CA GLY A 130 11.58 16.47 -8.51
C GLY A 130 10.11 16.82 -8.31
N ILE A 131 9.21 15.84 -8.12
CA ILE A 131 7.84 16.12 -7.68
C ILE A 131 7.66 15.89 -6.17
N GLY A 132 6.90 16.77 -5.54
CA GLY A 132 6.53 16.64 -4.12
C GLY A 132 5.23 15.86 -3.93
N LEU A 133 4.79 15.73 -2.68
CA LEU A 133 3.62 14.94 -2.29
C LEU A 133 2.34 15.30 -3.06
N ASP A 134 2.04 16.60 -3.23
CA ASP A 134 0.88 17.06 -3.98
C ASP A 134 0.93 16.66 -5.46
N GLY A 135 2.11 16.73 -6.07
CA GLY A 135 2.32 16.33 -7.45
C GLY A 135 2.14 14.81 -7.62
N LEU A 136 2.58 14.01 -6.65
CA LEU A 136 2.36 12.56 -6.64
C LEU A 136 0.87 12.22 -6.50
N MET A 137 0.13 12.94 -5.65
CA MET A 137 -1.33 12.78 -5.56
C MET A 137 -2.03 13.16 -6.87
N ASP A 138 -1.64 14.27 -7.50
CA ASP A 138 -2.18 14.70 -8.80
C ASP A 138 -1.92 13.66 -9.91
N GLU A 139 -0.69 13.12 -9.98
CA GLU A 139 -0.31 12.08 -10.93
C GLU A 139 -1.09 10.77 -10.68
N THR A 140 -1.25 10.39 -9.41
CA THR A 140 -2.02 9.20 -9.01
C THR A 140 -3.49 9.33 -9.38
N GLU A 141 -4.11 10.48 -9.08
CA GLU A 141 -5.49 10.77 -9.46
C GLU A 141 -5.67 10.75 -11.00
N ALA A 142 -4.74 11.37 -11.74
CA ALA A 142 -4.74 11.34 -13.19
C ALA A 142 -4.61 9.91 -13.75
N LEU A 143 -3.77 9.06 -13.15
CA LEU A 143 -3.60 7.66 -13.52
C LEU A 143 -4.91 6.89 -13.35
N VAL A 144 -5.51 7.00 -12.16
CA VAL A 144 -6.78 6.32 -11.82
C VAL A 144 -7.88 6.73 -12.81
N ARG A 145 -8.03 8.04 -13.09
CA ARG A 145 -8.99 8.56 -14.07
C ARG A 145 -8.73 8.10 -15.50
N ALA A 146 -7.47 7.87 -15.88
CA ALA A 146 -7.13 7.44 -17.24
C ALA A 146 -7.44 5.97 -17.51
N VAL A 147 -7.47 5.13 -16.47
CA VAL A 147 -7.57 3.66 -16.62
C VAL A 147 -8.88 3.08 -16.09
N LEU A 148 -9.66 3.86 -15.35
CA LEU A 148 -10.96 3.47 -14.81
C LEU A 148 -12.11 4.24 -15.49
N PRO A 149 -13.32 3.66 -15.54
CA PRO A 149 -14.51 4.38 -15.95
C PRO A 149 -14.82 5.54 -14.97
N PRO A 150 -15.61 6.54 -15.41
CA PRO A 150 -15.97 7.70 -14.57
C PRO A 150 -16.70 7.33 -13.28
N ARG A 151 -17.39 6.19 -13.25
CA ARG A 151 -18.05 5.65 -12.07
C ARG A 151 -17.79 4.15 -12.00
N LEU A 152 -17.55 3.66 -10.79
CA LEU A 152 -17.42 2.24 -10.49
C LEU A 152 -18.61 1.80 -9.66
N GLU A 153 -19.37 0.86 -10.19
CA GLU A 153 -20.41 0.16 -9.44
C GLU A 153 -19.76 -1.03 -8.74
N HIS A 154 -19.74 -1.00 -7.42
CA HIS A 154 -19.45 -2.17 -6.61
C HIS A 154 -20.78 -2.81 -6.25
N THR A 155 -21.00 -4.04 -6.70
CA THR A 155 -22.22 -4.82 -6.41
C THR A 155 -21.83 -6.08 -5.64
N GLY A 156 -22.29 -6.19 -4.39
CA GLY A 156 -22.07 -7.34 -3.53
C GLY A 156 -23.08 -7.36 -2.36
N PRO A 157 -23.20 -8.48 -1.61
CA PRO A 157 -24.17 -8.56 -0.50
C PRO A 157 -23.94 -7.46 0.53
N GLY A 158 -24.84 -6.47 0.58
CA GLY A 158 -24.78 -5.34 1.51
C GLY A 158 -23.90 -4.15 1.08
N LEU A 159 -23.37 -4.16 -0.15
CA LEU A 159 -22.49 -3.12 -0.69
C LEU A 159 -22.93 -2.75 -2.10
N ASP A 160 -24.11 -2.17 -2.26
CA ASP A 160 -24.45 -1.41 -3.47
C ASP A 160 -23.85 -0.01 -3.30
N GLN A 161 -22.62 0.15 -3.76
CA GLN A 161 -21.88 1.42 -3.66
C GLN A 161 -21.42 1.85 -5.05
N THR A 162 -21.79 3.07 -5.43
CA THR A 162 -21.23 3.76 -6.59
C THR A 162 -20.08 4.65 -6.12
N LEU A 163 -18.88 4.41 -6.66
CA LEU A 163 -17.71 5.24 -6.43
C LEU A 163 -17.53 6.21 -7.61
N ASP A 164 -17.51 7.50 -7.34
CA ASP A 164 -17.25 8.56 -8.32
C ASP A 164 -15.74 8.76 -8.52
N ILE A 165 -15.27 8.54 -9.76
CA ILE A 165 -13.87 8.71 -10.16
C ILE A 165 -13.66 10.06 -10.88
N GLN A 166 -14.73 10.81 -11.20
CA GLN A 166 -14.63 12.07 -11.94
C GLN A 166 -14.44 13.30 -11.03
N SER A 167 -14.99 13.28 -9.83
CA SER A 167 -14.79 14.37 -8.88
C SER A 167 -13.34 14.38 -8.38
N PRO A 168 -12.77 15.56 -8.03
CA PRO A 168 -11.46 15.62 -7.38
C PRO A 168 -11.40 14.67 -6.20
N PHE A 169 -10.31 13.92 -6.05
CA PHE A 169 -10.19 12.99 -4.92
C PHE A 169 -10.11 13.80 -3.62
N GLU A 170 -10.67 13.24 -2.55
CA GLU A 170 -10.57 13.87 -1.26
C GLU A 170 -9.13 13.81 -0.75
N ARG A 171 -8.65 14.87 -0.10
CA ARG A 171 -7.37 14.89 0.60
C ARG A 171 -7.66 15.16 2.06
N LEU A 172 -7.23 14.25 2.92
CA LEU A 172 -7.43 14.31 4.36
C LEU A 172 -6.09 14.04 5.03
N THR A 173 -5.66 14.90 5.94
CA THR A 173 -4.49 14.57 6.78
C THR A 173 -4.85 13.51 7.81
N MET A 174 -3.87 12.76 8.31
CA MET A 174 -4.09 11.76 9.36
C MET A 174 -4.73 12.39 10.61
N GLU A 175 -4.24 13.57 11.01
CA GLU A 175 -4.80 14.36 12.12
C GLU A 175 -6.27 14.73 11.86
N GLU A 176 -6.60 15.23 10.67
CA GLU A 176 -7.99 15.54 10.33
C GLU A 176 -8.88 14.32 10.32
N ALA A 177 -8.39 13.20 9.79
CA ALA A 177 -9.12 11.95 9.72
C ALA A 177 -9.46 11.41 11.11
N PHE A 178 -8.49 11.42 12.03
CA PHE A 178 -8.72 11.04 13.43
C PHE A 178 -9.65 12.03 14.13
N ARG A 179 -9.51 13.33 13.90
CA ARG A 179 -10.40 14.33 14.49
C ARG A 179 -11.85 14.15 14.04
N VAL A 180 -12.08 13.93 12.75
CA VAL A 180 -13.44 13.81 12.17
C VAL A 180 -14.06 12.44 12.48
N HIS A 181 -13.31 11.35 12.35
CA HIS A 181 -13.87 9.98 12.40
C HIS A 181 -13.63 9.26 13.72
N ALA A 182 -12.63 9.67 14.50
CA ALA A 182 -12.33 9.09 15.81
C ALA A 182 -12.54 10.05 16.99
N SER A 183 -12.79 11.35 16.73
CA SER A 183 -12.85 12.42 17.74
C SER A 183 -11.57 12.53 18.58
N VAL A 184 -10.41 12.37 17.93
CA VAL A 184 -9.09 12.37 18.57
C VAL A 184 -8.21 13.44 17.93
N ASP A 185 -7.58 14.28 18.78
CA ASP A 185 -6.40 15.05 18.38
C ASP A 185 -5.19 14.10 18.48
N LEU A 186 -4.71 13.59 17.35
CA LEU A 186 -3.81 12.43 17.29
C LEU A 186 -2.37 12.81 17.61
N LEU A 187 -1.84 13.83 16.93
CA LEU A 187 -0.41 14.19 17.00
C LEU A 187 0.10 14.49 18.43
N PRO A 188 -0.69 15.13 19.33
CA PRO A 188 -0.25 15.33 20.72
C PRO A 188 -0.05 14.03 21.53
N THR A 189 -0.57 12.90 21.05
CA THR A 189 -0.52 11.61 21.76
C THR A 189 0.64 10.73 21.32
N GLU A 190 1.41 11.14 20.30
CA GLU A 190 2.43 10.29 19.68
C GLU A 190 3.42 9.71 20.70
N GLY A 191 3.56 8.39 20.70
CA GLY A 191 4.41 7.65 21.64
C GLY A 191 3.79 7.37 23.02
N ASP A 192 2.59 7.88 23.32
CA ASP A 192 1.87 7.65 24.57
C ASP A 192 0.51 6.96 24.33
N ALA A 193 0.51 5.64 24.44
CA ALA A 193 -0.69 4.81 24.26
C ALA A 193 -1.79 5.14 25.27
N THR A 194 -1.43 5.61 26.48
CA THR A 194 -2.40 5.97 27.52
C THR A 194 -3.10 7.27 27.14
N ALA A 195 -2.35 8.27 26.68
CA ALA A 195 -2.91 9.52 26.18
C ALA A 195 -3.84 9.29 24.98
N LEU A 196 -3.43 8.45 24.02
CA LEU A 196 -4.27 8.09 22.87
C LEU A 196 -5.55 7.35 23.30
N ALA A 197 -5.46 6.40 24.22
CA ALA A 197 -6.62 5.67 24.73
C ALA A 197 -7.62 6.59 25.44
N GLN A 198 -7.13 7.54 26.23
CA GLN A 198 -7.96 8.55 26.90
C GLN A 198 -8.64 9.47 25.89
N ALA A 199 -7.88 10.01 24.92
CA ALA A 199 -8.44 10.86 23.87
C ALA A 199 -9.50 10.12 23.04
N ALA A 200 -9.26 8.85 22.72
CA ALA A 200 -10.16 8.02 21.93
C ALA A 200 -11.35 7.45 22.73
N GLY A 201 -11.38 7.65 24.06
CA GLY A 201 -12.39 7.08 24.94
C GLY A 201 -12.46 5.54 24.88
N CYS A 202 -11.32 4.87 24.76
CA CYS A 202 -11.26 3.41 24.65
C CYS A 202 -10.32 2.77 25.67
N THR A 203 -10.48 1.47 25.91
CA THR A 203 -9.60 0.71 26.78
C THR A 203 -8.32 0.34 26.03
N LEU A 204 -7.18 0.56 26.69
CA LEU A 204 -5.88 0.05 26.24
C LEU A 204 -5.78 -1.45 26.54
N ARG A 205 -5.46 -2.26 25.53
CA ARG A 205 -5.30 -3.71 25.69
C ARG A 205 -3.97 -4.02 26.38
N ALA A 206 -3.88 -5.19 27.03
CA ALA A 206 -2.64 -5.60 27.70
C ALA A 206 -1.48 -5.73 26.70
N GLY A 207 -0.39 -4.98 26.92
CA GLY A 207 0.78 -4.98 26.05
C GLY A 207 0.64 -4.16 24.76
N GLU A 208 -0.51 -3.51 24.54
CA GLU A 208 -0.75 -2.64 23.39
C GLU A 208 0.07 -1.35 23.53
N ASN A 209 0.97 -1.12 22.59
CA ASN A 209 1.74 0.12 22.53
C ASN A 209 0.96 1.20 21.75
N TRP A 210 1.57 2.38 21.55
CA TRP A 210 0.92 3.48 20.85
C TRP A 210 0.62 3.15 19.39
N GLU A 211 1.56 2.49 18.69
CA GLU A 211 1.42 2.09 17.29
C GLU A 211 0.30 1.06 17.12
N ASP A 212 0.24 0.04 17.98
CA ASP A 212 -0.82 -0.97 17.98
C ASP A 212 -2.20 -0.32 18.13
N LEU A 213 -2.34 0.61 19.08
CA LEU A 213 -3.57 1.35 19.31
C LEU A 213 -3.91 2.29 18.15
N PHE A 214 -2.91 2.99 17.60
CA PHE A 214 -3.06 3.86 16.44
C PHE A 214 -3.64 3.09 15.25
N PHE A 215 -3.02 1.97 14.86
CA PHE A 215 -3.51 1.14 13.75
C PHE A 215 -4.88 0.54 14.05
N ARG A 216 -5.13 0.13 15.29
CA ARG A 216 -6.47 -0.33 15.67
C ARG A 216 -7.52 0.74 15.47
N LEU A 217 -7.28 1.98 15.91
CA LEU A 217 -8.22 3.09 15.75
C LEU A 217 -8.38 3.48 14.27
N LEU A 218 -7.29 3.45 13.49
CA LEU A 218 -7.32 3.66 12.04
C LEU A 218 -8.27 2.66 11.37
N LEU A 219 -8.05 1.36 11.61
CA LEU A 219 -8.86 0.26 11.04
C LEU A 219 -10.31 0.26 11.53
N GLU A 220 -10.55 0.52 12.81
CA GLU A 220 -11.88 0.43 13.42
C GLU A 220 -12.74 1.68 13.17
N ARG A 221 -12.14 2.88 13.02
CA ARG A 221 -12.88 4.16 13.01
C ARG A 221 -12.68 4.99 11.75
N VAL A 222 -11.47 5.01 11.18
CA VAL A 222 -11.13 5.92 10.07
C VAL A 222 -11.36 5.25 8.71
N GLU A 223 -10.70 4.12 8.44
CA GLU A 223 -10.81 3.41 7.16
C GLU A 223 -12.25 3.04 6.75
N PRO A 224 -13.15 2.68 7.68
CA PRO A 224 -14.55 2.43 7.34
C PRO A 224 -15.26 3.65 6.76
N ALA A 225 -14.83 4.87 7.09
CA ALA A 225 -15.51 6.12 6.76
C ALA A 225 -14.97 6.82 5.49
N ILE A 226 -13.74 6.54 5.07
CA ILE A 226 -13.10 7.21 3.92
C ILE A 226 -13.21 6.39 2.63
N GLY A 227 -13.01 7.04 1.47
CA GLY A 227 -12.98 6.37 0.17
C GLY A 227 -14.33 5.78 -0.28
N ARG A 228 -15.46 6.16 0.36
CA ARG A 228 -16.78 5.55 0.13
C ARG A 228 -17.57 6.19 -1.01
N VAL A 229 -17.46 7.49 -1.20
CA VAL A 229 -18.20 8.24 -2.25
C VAL A 229 -17.30 8.52 -3.45
N ARG A 230 -16.04 8.86 -3.18
CA ARG A 230 -14.94 9.07 -4.12
C ARG A 230 -13.66 8.60 -3.45
N PRO A 231 -12.57 8.33 -4.19
CA PRO A 231 -11.29 8.00 -3.58
C PRO A 231 -10.81 9.12 -2.63
N THR A 232 -10.17 8.70 -1.54
CA THR A 232 -9.64 9.60 -0.50
C THR A 232 -8.16 9.32 -0.29
N PHE A 233 -7.33 10.35 -0.44
CA PHE A 233 -5.95 10.36 0.02
C PHE A 233 -5.90 10.63 1.52
N LEU A 234 -5.31 9.71 2.28
CA LEU A 234 -4.97 9.87 3.68
C LEU A 234 -3.48 10.23 3.80
N THR A 235 -3.19 11.45 4.19
CA THR A 235 -1.86 12.09 4.05
C THR A 235 -1.23 12.47 5.39
N HIS A 236 0.03 12.92 5.38
CA HIS A 236 0.71 13.49 6.55
C HIS A 236 0.72 12.52 7.75
N TRP A 237 1.30 11.35 7.53
CA TRP A 237 1.41 10.30 8.54
C TRP A 237 2.29 10.75 9.71
N PRO A 238 2.02 10.33 10.96
CA PRO A 238 2.93 10.55 12.09
C PRO A 238 4.36 10.12 11.72
N ALA A 239 5.35 10.91 12.08
CA ALA A 239 6.72 10.72 11.61
C ALA A 239 7.31 9.38 12.08
N SER A 240 6.85 8.83 13.22
CA SER A 240 7.19 7.49 13.68
C SER A 240 6.72 6.37 12.74
N GLN A 241 5.68 6.62 11.95
CA GLN A 241 5.04 5.64 11.06
C GLN A 241 5.52 5.74 9.62
N ALA A 242 6.64 6.43 9.34
CA ALA A 242 7.07 6.68 7.98
C ALA A 242 8.61 6.66 7.85
N ALA A 243 9.19 5.46 7.99
CA ALA A 243 10.64 5.26 8.05
C ALA A 243 11.39 5.82 6.84
N LEU A 244 10.85 5.65 5.62
CA LEU A 244 11.48 6.04 4.37
C LEU A 244 11.02 7.40 3.84
N ALA A 245 9.98 7.98 4.45
CA ALA A 245 9.42 9.25 4.02
C ALA A 245 10.19 10.45 4.60
N ARG A 246 10.28 11.51 3.80
CA ARG A 246 10.75 12.83 4.23
C ARG A 246 9.77 13.40 5.27
N ARG A 247 10.31 13.98 6.34
CA ARG A 247 9.51 14.76 7.31
C ARG A 247 9.02 16.04 6.65
N ASP A 248 7.82 16.46 7.01
CA ASP A 248 7.29 17.73 6.55
C ASP A 248 8.16 18.89 7.11
N PRO A 249 8.69 19.78 6.25
CA PRO A 249 9.50 20.91 6.71
C PRO A 249 8.71 21.95 7.52
N THR A 250 7.39 21.95 7.43
CA THR A 250 6.49 22.88 8.12
C THR A 250 5.99 22.34 9.46
N ASP A 251 5.78 21.02 9.58
CA ASP A 251 5.47 20.33 10.83
C ASP A 251 6.24 19.00 10.95
N PRO A 252 7.37 18.98 11.67
CA PRO A 252 8.24 17.81 11.73
C PRO A 252 7.64 16.60 12.46
N ARG A 253 6.45 16.73 13.06
CA ARG A 253 5.69 15.62 13.67
C ARG A 253 5.08 14.69 12.61
N VAL A 254 4.96 15.15 11.38
CA VAL A 254 4.41 14.37 10.27
C VAL A 254 5.44 14.15 9.16
N ALA A 255 5.19 13.13 8.36
CA ALA A 255 5.95 12.81 7.17
C ALA A 255 5.08 12.95 5.92
N LEU A 256 5.73 13.35 4.82
CA LEU A 256 5.13 13.55 3.52
C LEU A 256 4.85 12.20 2.87
N ARG A 257 3.83 11.51 3.37
CA ARG A 257 3.30 10.21 2.91
C ARG A 257 1.81 10.34 2.65
N PHE A 258 1.31 9.60 1.68
CA PHE A 258 -0.11 9.35 1.53
C PHE A 258 -0.42 7.88 1.26
N GLU A 259 -1.64 7.50 1.57
CA GLU A 259 -2.29 6.30 1.04
C GLU A 259 -3.58 6.68 0.33
N LEU A 260 -3.92 5.97 -0.74
CA LEU A 260 -5.18 6.17 -1.48
C LEU A 260 -6.17 5.08 -1.12
N TYR A 261 -7.30 5.46 -0.53
CA TYR A 261 -8.39 4.55 -0.18
C TYR A 261 -9.57 4.68 -1.15
N ALA A 262 -10.13 3.56 -1.56
CA ALA A 262 -11.33 3.49 -2.40
C ALA A 262 -12.14 2.24 -2.09
N SER A 263 -13.44 2.40 -1.84
CA SER A 263 -14.39 1.32 -1.55
C SER A 263 -13.93 0.34 -0.45
N GLY A 264 -13.24 0.87 0.58
CA GLY A 264 -12.73 0.07 1.69
C GLY A 264 -11.47 -0.73 1.38
N MET A 265 -10.74 -0.35 0.34
CA MET A 265 -9.43 -0.89 0.00
C MET A 265 -8.40 0.23 -0.04
N GLU A 266 -7.23 -0.02 0.55
CA GLU A 266 -6.02 0.72 0.22
C GLU A 266 -5.57 0.31 -1.20
N LEU A 267 -5.43 1.28 -2.09
CA LEU A 267 -5.05 1.06 -3.50
C LEU A 267 -3.60 1.45 -3.79
N ALA A 268 -3.04 2.39 -3.04
CA ALA A 268 -1.70 2.89 -3.24
C ALA A 268 -1.13 3.43 -1.93
N ASN A 269 0.18 3.29 -1.78
CA ASN A 269 1.00 3.92 -0.77
C ASN A 269 2.11 4.69 -1.51
N ALA A 270 2.35 5.93 -1.13
CA ALA A 270 3.40 6.75 -1.71
C ALA A 270 3.91 7.78 -0.71
N PHE A 271 5.12 8.26 -0.92
CA PHE A 271 5.72 9.30 -0.08
C PHE A 271 6.77 10.09 -0.85
N GLU A 272 7.06 11.30 -0.37
CA GLU A 272 8.25 12.03 -0.77
C GLU A 272 9.47 11.37 -0.10
N GLU A 273 10.40 10.90 -0.91
CA GLU A 273 11.54 10.11 -0.46
C GLU A 273 12.48 10.88 0.48
N LEU A 274 12.92 10.21 1.55
CA LEU A 274 14.02 10.71 2.36
C LEU A 274 15.34 10.59 1.59
N THR A 275 15.85 11.72 1.10
CA THR A 275 17.12 11.77 0.34
C THR A 275 18.36 12.01 1.22
N ASP A 276 18.20 12.26 2.52
CA ASP A 276 19.32 12.42 3.45
C ASP A 276 19.81 11.04 3.92
N ALA A 277 20.93 10.59 3.36
CA ALA A 277 21.54 9.30 3.67
C ALA A 277 21.98 9.16 5.14
N ALA A 278 22.35 10.25 5.81
CA ALA A 278 22.76 10.20 7.22
C ALA A 278 21.54 10.00 8.13
N GLU A 279 20.43 10.67 7.82
CA GLU A 279 19.15 10.44 8.50
C GLU A 279 18.62 9.04 8.24
N GLN A 280 18.65 8.58 6.98
CA GLN A 280 18.21 7.23 6.62
C GLN A 280 18.98 6.17 7.42
N ARG A 281 20.31 6.33 7.53
CA ARG A 281 21.15 5.42 8.32
C ARG A 281 20.80 5.43 9.80
N ARG A 282 20.47 6.60 10.39
CA ARG A 282 20.02 6.67 11.79
C ARG A 282 18.72 5.89 12.00
N ARG A 283 17.77 5.97 11.05
CA ARG A 283 16.49 5.26 11.15
C ARG A 283 16.65 3.74 11.07
N PHE A 284 17.59 3.23 10.28
CA PHE A 284 17.87 1.80 10.21
C PHE A 284 18.62 1.22 11.42
N LEU A 285 19.21 2.06 12.28
CA LEU A 285 19.96 1.62 13.47
C LEU A 285 19.13 1.67 14.76
N ASN A 286 17.94 2.26 14.72
CA ASN A 286 17.03 2.39 15.86
C ASN A 286 15.98 1.28 15.82
#